data_AF-A0A8T3M0W5-F1
#
_entry.id   AF-A0A8T3M0W5-F1
#
_cell.length_a   1.000
_cell.length_b   1.000
_cell.length_c   1.000
_cell.angle_alpha   90.00
_cell.angle_beta   90.00
_cell.angle_gamma   90.00
#
_symmetry.space_group_name_H-M   'P 1'
#
loop_
_entity.id
_entity.type
_entity.pdbx_description
1 polymer ?
#
loop_
_entity_poly.entity_id
_entity_poly.type
_entity_poly.pdbx_seq_one_letter_code
_entity_poly.pdbx_strand_id
1 'polypeptide(L)'
;MIDNVRDDLAQRADTARNELGDLAWLLRMAVVGAVAGAVYTELRKPPAQRTWNGKLLGVVPYDFRLPSLEQLRSAYWNPRSPKLFSDRPLGVGWAVNIPTLLRRLGVHQGFTKGR
;
A
#
# COMPACT_ATOMS: atom_id res chain seq x y z
N MET A 1 46.55 1.84 -3.65
CA MET A 1 45.64 3.01 -3.53
C MET A 1 44.26 2.76 -4.14
N ILE A 2 44.10 1.82 -5.09
CA ILE A 2 42.81 1.47 -5.71
C ILE A 2 41.96 0.54 -4.82
N ASP A 3 42.59 -0.25 -3.95
CA ASP A 3 41.91 -1.22 -3.08
C ASP A 3 41.02 -0.55 -2.02
N ASN A 4 41.49 0.54 -1.43
CA ASN A 4 40.75 1.33 -0.41
C ASN A 4 39.42 1.90 -0.93
N VAL A 5 39.31 2.18 -2.24
CA VAL A 5 38.07 2.68 -2.84
C VAL A 5 37.03 1.56 -2.99
N ARG A 6 37.48 0.33 -3.30
CA ARG A 6 36.57 -0.82 -3.39
C ARG A 6 36.00 -1.20 -2.03
N ASP A 7 36.82 -1.12 -0.99
CA ASP A 7 36.41 -1.47 0.37
C ASP A 7 35.39 -0.46 0.93
N ASP A 8 35.58 0.85 0.71
CA ASP A 8 34.60 1.88 1.07
C ASP A 8 33.25 1.70 0.35
N LEU A 9 33.28 1.37 -0.95
CA LEU A 9 32.05 1.11 -1.72
C LEU A 9 31.33 -0.14 -1.22
N ALA A 10 32.06 -1.21 -0.89
CA ALA A 10 31.48 -2.44 -0.33
C ALA A 10 30.84 -2.16 1.04
N GLN A 11 31.55 -1.45 1.93
CA GLN A 11 31.06 -1.12 3.27
C GLN A 11 29.81 -0.22 3.23
N ARG A 12 29.75 0.75 2.30
CA ARG A 12 28.56 1.58 2.07
C ARG A 12 27.39 0.76 1.53
N ALA A 13 27.64 -0.16 0.61
CA ALA A 13 26.61 -1.03 0.06
C ALA A 13 26.01 -1.95 1.15
N ASP A 14 26.84 -2.47 2.04
CA ASP A 14 26.39 -3.31 3.16
C ASP A 14 25.60 -2.50 4.20
N THR A 15 26.05 -1.28 4.52
CA THR A 15 25.31 -0.38 5.41
C THR A 15 23.94 -0.04 4.82
N ALA A 16 23.88 0.34 3.53
CA ALA A 16 22.63 0.64 2.85
C ALA A 16 21.68 -0.58 2.80
N ARG A 17 22.20 -1.79 2.58
CA ARG A 17 21.39 -3.02 2.61
C ARG A 17 20.80 -3.29 4.00
N ASN A 18 21.59 -3.10 5.05
CA ASN A 18 21.13 -3.27 6.42
C ASN A 18 20.07 -2.23 6.79
N GLU A 19 20.30 -0.95 6.46
CA GLU A 19 19.32 0.13 6.68
C GLU A 19 18.01 -0.11 5.91
N LEU A 20 18.08 -0.57 4.66
CA LEU A 20 16.90 -0.95 3.89
C LEU A 20 16.16 -2.14 4.51
N GLY A 21 16.90 -3.10 5.10
CA GLY A 21 16.35 -4.22 5.84
C GLY A 21 15.61 -3.78 7.10
N ASP A 22 16.22 -2.90 7.89
CA ASP A 22 15.63 -2.34 9.11
C ASP A 22 14.38 -1.51 8.79
N LEU A 23 14.45 -0.69 7.73
CA LEU A 23 13.29 0.05 7.24
C LEU A 23 12.15 -0.88 6.80
N ALA A 24 12.47 -1.93 6.03
CA ALA A 24 11.48 -2.91 5.59
C ALA A 24 10.85 -3.64 6.78
N TRP A 25 11.64 -3.95 7.82
CA TRP A 25 11.16 -4.53 9.06
C TRP A 25 10.22 -3.57 9.81
N LEU A 26 10.61 -2.31 9.97
CA LEU A 26 9.77 -1.27 10.60
C LEU A 26 8.45 -1.08 9.86
N LEU A 27 8.49 -0.99 8.52
CA LEU A 27 7.30 -0.90 7.68
C LEU A 27 6.39 -2.13 7.86
N ARG A 28 6.98 -3.33 7.90
CA ARG A 28 6.22 -4.56 8.16
C ARG A 28 5.55 -4.53 9.53
N MET A 29 6.25 -4.09 10.57
CA MET A 29 5.68 -3.96 11.92
C MET A 29 4.56 -2.92 11.97
N ALA A 30 4.71 -1.79 11.28
CA ALA A 30 3.67 -0.78 11.16
C ALA A 30 2.41 -1.34 10.47
N VAL A 31 2.57 -2.12 9.40
CA VAL A 31 1.44 -2.79 8.71
C VAL A 31 0.74 -3.78 9.64
N VAL A 32 1.49 -4.64 10.33
CA VAL A 32 0.92 -5.62 11.28
C VAL A 32 0.18 -4.91 12.42
N GLY A 33 0.79 -3.85 12.99
CA GLY A 33 0.17 -3.04 14.04
C GLY A 33 -1.12 -2.35 13.57
N ALA A 34 -1.15 -1.84 12.35
CA ALA A 34 -2.36 -1.23 11.78
C ALA A 34 -3.49 -2.25 11.60
N VAL A 35 -3.18 -3.46 11.13
CA VAL A 35 -4.17 -4.55 11.02
C VAL A 35 -4.70 -4.94 12.40
N ALA A 36 -3.80 -5.19 13.37
CA ALA A 36 -4.18 -5.55 14.73
C ALA A 36 -5.03 -4.45 15.39
N GLY A 37 -4.66 -3.17 15.22
CA GLY A 37 -5.40 -2.03 15.74
C GLY A 37 -6.79 -1.87 15.13
N ALA A 38 -6.94 -2.10 13.83
CA ALA A 38 -8.24 -2.07 13.16
C ALA A 38 -9.15 -3.20 13.66
N VAL A 39 -8.62 -4.43 13.79
CA VAL A 39 -9.36 -5.57 14.33
C VAL A 39 -9.75 -5.32 15.79
N TYR A 40 -8.83 -4.83 16.62
CA TYR A 40 -9.08 -4.49 18.01
C TYR A 40 -10.20 -3.44 18.15
N THR A 41 -10.19 -2.41 17.30
CA THR A 41 -11.22 -1.37 17.28
C THR A 41 -12.61 -1.94 17.01
N GLU A 42 -12.74 -2.90 16.08
CA GLU A 42 -14.02 -3.57 15.82
C GLU A 42 -14.42 -4.52 16.95
N LEU A 43 -13.49 -5.27 17.52
CA LEU A 43 -13.80 -6.21 18.61
C LEU A 43 -14.28 -5.51 19.89
N ARG A 44 -13.83 -4.27 20.15
CA ARG A 44 -14.32 -3.43 21.26
C ARG A 44 -15.77 -2.98 21.10
N LYS A 45 -16.30 -2.96 19.87
CA LYS A 45 -17.71 -2.62 19.64
C LYS A 45 -18.59 -3.81 20.00
N PRO A 46 -19.82 -3.57 20.51
CA PRO A 46 -20.84 -4.61 20.64
C PRO A 46 -21.03 -5.33 19.30
N PRO A 47 -21.27 -6.66 19.27
CA PRO A 47 -21.38 -7.42 18.02
C PRO A 47 -22.32 -6.81 16.98
N ALA A 48 -23.45 -6.24 17.42
CA ALA A 48 -24.45 -5.59 16.55
C ALA A 48 -23.97 -4.27 15.91
N GLN A 49 -22.89 -3.66 16.42
CA GLN A 49 -22.34 -2.38 15.94
C GLN A 49 -21.03 -2.56 15.14
N ARG A 50 -20.58 -3.80 14.95
CA ARG A 50 -19.35 -4.10 14.19
C ARG A 50 -19.61 -3.92 12.71
N THR A 51 -18.90 -2.99 12.09
CA THR A 51 -19.03 -2.70 10.66
C THR A 51 -17.94 -3.40 9.85
N TRP A 52 -16.83 -3.77 10.49
CA TRP A 52 -15.65 -4.35 9.83
C TRP A 52 -15.06 -3.47 8.72
N ASN A 53 -15.38 -2.19 8.74
CA ASN A 53 -14.87 -1.17 7.83
C ASN A 53 -14.80 0.18 8.56
N GLY A 54 -13.87 1.04 8.16
CA GLY A 54 -13.67 2.35 8.76
C GLY A 54 -12.31 2.97 8.43
N LYS A 55 -11.87 3.91 9.28
CA LYS A 55 -10.55 4.54 9.19
C LYS A 55 -9.84 4.46 10.54
N LEU A 56 -8.67 3.84 10.58
CA LEU A 56 -7.80 3.81 11.74
C LEU A 56 -7.18 5.20 11.93
N LEU A 57 -7.34 5.77 13.13
CA LEU A 57 -6.91 7.13 13.48
C LEU A 57 -7.42 8.22 12.51
N GLY A 58 -8.54 7.97 11.81
CA GLY A 58 -9.12 8.90 10.82
C GLY A 58 -8.37 9.00 9.48
N VAL A 59 -7.22 8.32 9.34
CA VAL A 59 -6.33 8.45 8.17
C VAL A 59 -6.29 7.18 7.34
N VAL A 60 -6.01 6.03 7.97
CA VAL A 60 -5.74 4.77 7.26
C VAL A 60 -7.05 4.01 7.06
N PRO A 61 -7.60 3.91 5.84
CA PRO A 61 -8.84 3.17 5.62
C PRO A 61 -8.63 1.67 5.82
N TYR A 62 -9.66 0.98 6.30
CA TYR A 62 -9.71 -0.47 6.36
C TYR A 62 -11.09 -1.00 5.97
N ASP A 63 -11.12 -2.14 5.30
CA ASP A 63 -12.34 -2.89 5.00
C ASP A 63 -12.04 -4.39 5.02
N PHE A 64 -12.68 -5.14 5.91
CA PHE A 64 -12.51 -6.59 6.03
C PHE A 64 -13.69 -7.38 5.44
N ARG A 65 -14.61 -6.70 4.76
CA ARG A 65 -15.72 -7.35 4.05
C ARG A 65 -15.22 -7.91 2.72
N LEU A 66 -15.90 -8.94 2.23
CA LEU A 66 -15.57 -9.52 0.94
C LEU A 66 -16.01 -8.55 -0.18
N PRO A 67 -15.08 -8.01 -0.98
CA PRO A 67 -15.43 -7.07 -2.04
C PRO A 67 -15.94 -7.78 -3.29
N SER A 68 -16.63 -7.03 -4.14
CA SER A 68 -16.96 -7.51 -5.48
C SER A 68 -15.76 -7.43 -6.43
N LEU A 69 -15.76 -8.24 -7.49
CA LEU A 69 -14.75 -8.17 -8.56
C LEU A 69 -14.71 -6.78 -9.21
N GLU A 70 -15.87 -6.13 -9.33
CA GLU A 70 -15.97 -4.76 -9.86
C GLU A 70 -15.29 -3.75 -8.94
N GLN A 71 -15.44 -3.88 -7.61
CA GLN A 71 -14.75 -3.01 -6.65
C GLN A 71 -13.23 -3.19 -6.70
N LEU A 72 -12.74 -4.43 -6.81
CA LEU A 72 -11.30 -4.68 -7.02
C LEU A 72 -10.81 -4.02 -8.30
N ARG A 73 -11.50 -4.26 -9.42
CA ARG A 73 -11.13 -3.69 -10.71
C ARG A 73 -11.14 -2.17 -10.67
N SER A 74 -12.15 -1.56 -10.06
CA SER A 74 -12.25 -0.11 -9.94
C SER A 74 -11.16 0.51 -9.06
N ALA A 75 -10.78 -0.16 -7.97
CA ALA A 75 -9.75 0.33 -7.05
C ALA A 75 -8.34 0.28 -7.67
N TYR A 76 -8.01 -0.80 -8.37
CA TYR A 76 -6.66 -1.02 -8.91
C TYR A 76 -6.51 -0.64 -10.39
N TRP A 77 -7.59 -0.69 -11.17
CA TRP A 77 -7.59 -0.53 -12.63
C TRP A 77 -8.75 0.35 -13.12
N ASN A 78 -8.68 1.64 -12.78
CA ASN A 78 -9.64 2.63 -13.28
C ASN A 78 -8.92 3.70 -14.13
N PRO A 79 -8.81 3.47 -15.46
CA PRO A 79 -8.10 4.39 -16.35
C PRO A 79 -8.70 5.79 -16.40
N ARG A 80 -10.00 5.92 -16.14
CA ARG A 80 -10.74 7.19 -16.20
C ARG A 80 -10.61 8.03 -14.92
N SER A 81 -10.24 7.41 -13.80
CA SER A 81 -10.07 8.12 -12.53
C SER A 81 -8.77 8.93 -12.52
N PRO A 82 -8.79 10.21 -12.11
CA PRO A 82 -7.58 11.00 -11.89
C PRO A 82 -6.89 10.68 -10.55
N LYS A 83 -7.57 9.93 -9.66
CA LYS A 83 -7.06 9.58 -8.33
C LYS A 83 -6.03 8.46 -8.43
N LEU A 84 -4.86 8.69 -7.83
CA LEU A 84 -3.79 7.70 -7.71
C LEU A 84 -4.09 6.71 -6.58
N PHE A 85 -4.58 7.22 -5.45
CA PHE A 85 -4.95 6.44 -4.28
C PHE A 85 -6.46 6.41 -4.12
N SER A 86 -7.00 5.24 -3.83
CA SER A 86 -8.39 5.03 -3.43
C SER A 86 -8.44 4.17 -2.18
N ASP A 87 -9.58 4.18 -1.49
CA ASP A 87 -9.80 3.28 -0.37
C ASP A 87 -9.66 1.82 -0.86
N ARG A 88 -8.96 1.00 -0.07
CA ARG A 88 -8.69 -0.39 -0.43
C ARG A 88 -9.96 -1.22 -0.21
N PRO A 89 -10.42 -1.99 -1.20
CA PRO A 89 -11.66 -2.76 -1.09
C PRO A 89 -11.54 -3.98 -0.15
N LEU A 90 -10.32 -4.41 0.18
CA LEU A 90 -10.06 -5.47 1.16
C LEU A 90 -8.71 -5.26 1.86
N GLY A 91 -8.71 -5.29 3.19
CA GLY A 91 -7.55 -5.12 4.05
C GLY A 91 -7.42 -3.70 4.61
N VAL A 92 -6.18 -3.31 4.95
CA VAL A 92 -5.84 -2.01 5.54
C VAL A 92 -4.98 -1.21 4.56
N GLY A 93 -5.19 0.10 4.49
CA GLY A 93 -4.45 1.05 3.67
C GLY A 93 -5.15 1.44 2.37
N TRP A 94 -4.39 2.01 1.44
CA TRP A 94 -4.90 2.52 0.16
C TRP A 94 -4.62 1.55 -0.99
N ALA A 95 -5.53 1.47 -1.93
CA ALA A 95 -5.29 0.87 -3.24
C ALA A 95 -4.61 1.88 -4.17
N VAL A 96 -3.77 1.37 -5.07
CA VAL A 96 -3.06 2.17 -6.07
C VAL A 96 -3.66 1.89 -7.44
N ASN A 97 -4.11 2.95 -8.10
CA ASN A 97 -4.64 2.89 -9.46
C ASN A 97 -3.47 2.82 -10.47
N ILE A 98 -3.19 1.63 -10.98
CA ILE A 98 -2.02 1.34 -11.83
C ILE A 98 -2.02 2.19 -13.12
N PRO A 99 -3.12 2.28 -13.91
CA PRO A 99 -3.17 3.18 -15.06
C PRO A 99 -2.78 4.63 -14.76
N THR A 100 -3.22 5.15 -13.62
CA THR A 100 -2.91 6.53 -13.21
C THR A 100 -1.46 6.68 -12.78
N LEU A 101 -0.92 5.70 -12.06
CA LEU A 101 0.49 5.67 -11.68
C LEU A 101 1.39 5.70 -12.93
N LEU A 102 1.13 4.82 -13.89
CA LEU A 102 1.92 4.72 -15.13
C LEU A 102 1.88 6.04 -15.93
N ARG A 103 0.70 6.65 -16.07
CA ARG A 103 0.59 7.98 -16.72
C ARG A 103 1.41 9.05 -16.02
N ARG A 104 1.39 9.09 -14.68
CA ARG A 104 2.16 10.06 -13.88
C ARG A 104 3.67 9.83 -13.99
N LEU A 105 4.09 8.60 -14.24
CA LEU A 105 5.50 8.24 -14.47
C LEU A 105 5.95 8.46 -15.93
N GLY A 106 5.11 9.06 -16.79
CA GLY A 106 5.46 9.32 -18.19
C GLY A 106 5.42 8.09 -19.09
N VAL A 107 4.87 6.97 -18.61
CA VAL A 107 4.66 5.77 -19.43
C VAL A 107 3.45 6.03 -20.33
N HIS A 108 3.70 6.59 -21.51
CA HIS A 108 2.70 6.76 -22.56
C HIS A 108 2.30 5.40 -23.14
N GLN A 109 1.26 4.77 -22.59
CA GLN A 109 0.63 3.61 -23.20
C GLN A 109 -0.75 3.97 -23.75
N GLY A 110 -0.96 3.68 -25.03
CA GLY A 110 -2.24 3.77 -25.74
C GLY A 110 -3.23 2.71 -25.23
N PHE A 111 -3.65 2.81 -23.97
CA PHE A 111 -4.70 1.97 -23.37
C PHE A 111 -6.12 2.38 -23.80
N THR A 112 -6.24 3.35 -24.70
CA THR A 112 -7.50 3.70 -25.37
C THR A 112 -7.74 2.77 -26.54
N LYS A 113 -7.96 1.48 -26.27
CA LYS A 113 -8.64 0.60 -27.23
C LYS A 113 -9.44 -0.47 -26.51
N GLY A 114 -10.54 -0.03 -25.91
CA GLY A 114 -11.70 -0.86 -25.61
C GLY A 114 -12.89 -0.19 -26.26
N ARG A 115 -13.32 -0.76 -27.39
CA ARG A 115 -14.56 -0.44 -28.08
C ARG A 115 -15.74 -0.89 -27.23
#